data_AF-X0SVB6-F1
#
_entry.id   AF-X0SVB6-F1
#
_cell.length_a   1.000
_cell.length_b   1.000
_cell.length_c   1.000
_cell.angle_alpha   90.00
_cell.angle_beta   90.00
_cell.angle_gamma   90.00
#
_symmetry.space_group_name_H-M   'P 1'
#
loop_
_entity.id
_entity.type
_entity.pdbx_description
1 polymer ?
#
loop_
_entity_poly.entity_id
_entity_poly.type
_entity_poly.pdbx_seq_one_letter_code
_entity_poly.pdbx_strand_id
1 'polypeptide(L)' 'MKAPRIKLMEVCGTHTMAIARAGIRRLLPNSIELISGPGCPVCVTSQSDIDRAIEIARVKNV' A
#
# COMPACT_ATOMS: atom_id res chain seq x y z
N MET A 1 -22.48 -23.17 13.83
CA MET A 1 -21.02 -22.90 13.75
C MET A 1 -20.81 -21.58 13.02
N LYS A 2 -20.02 -20.64 13.57
CA LYS A 2 -19.73 -19.35 12.92
C LYS A 2 -18.40 -19.50 12.19
N ALA A 3 -18.37 -19.22 10.88
CA ALA A 3 -17.14 -19.25 10.11
C ALA A 3 -16.09 -18.28 10.72
N PRO A 4 -14.79 -18.63 10.69
CA PRO A 4 -13.74 -17.76 11.23
C PRO A 4 -13.67 -16.44 10.47
N ARG A 5 -13.29 -15.36 11.17
CA ARG A 5 -13.07 -14.05 10.54
C ARG A 5 -11.83 -14.12 9.66
N ILE A 6 -11.96 -13.75 8.38
CA ILE A 6 -10.89 -13.75 7.40
C ILE A 6 -10.36 -12.33 7.24
N LYS A 7 -9.03 -12.18 7.25
CA LYS A 7 -8.34 -10.94 6.95
C LYS A 7 -7.71 -11.04 5.57
N LEU A 8 -8.04 -10.12 4.68
CA LEU A 8 -7.49 -10.04 3.32
C LEU A 8 -6.68 -8.75 3.21
N MET A 9 -5.41 -8.87 2.89
CA MET A 9 -4.52 -7.73 2.69
C MET A 9 -4.21 -7.55 1.20
N GLU A 10 -4.37 -6.33 0.72
CA GLU A 10 -3.81 -5.91 -0.57
C GLU A 10 -2.54 -5.10 -0.36
N VAL A 11 -1.65 -5.11 -1.36
CA VAL A 11 -0.35 -4.42 -1.34
C VAL A 11 -0.13 -3.63 -2.64
N CYS A 12 -1.20 -3.02 -3.15
CA CYS A 12 -1.14 -2.22 -4.37
C CYS A 12 -2.00 -0.97 -4.20
N GLY A 13 -1.36 0.22 -4.23
CA GLY A 13 -2.09 1.48 -4.06
C GLY A 13 -3.25 1.66 -5.05
N THR A 14 -3.15 1.09 -6.26
CA THR A 14 -4.25 1.10 -7.24
C THR A 14 -5.46 0.29 -6.76
N HIS A 15 -5.26 -0.84 -6.08
CA HIS A 15 -6.35 -1.58 -5.45
C HIS A 15 -6.94 -0.80 -4.27
N THR A 16 -6.11 -0.19 -3.42
CA THR A 16 -6.60 0.68 -2.33
C THR A 16 -7.58 1.74 -2.87
N MET A 17 -7.19 2.42 -3.95
CA MET A 17 -7.99 3.47 -4.60
C MET A 17 -9.27 2.90 -5.22
N ALA A 18 -9.16 1.80 -5.99
CA ALA A 18 -10.32 1.17 -6.63
C ALA A 18 -11.35 0.67 -5.60
N ILE A 19 -10.89 0.03 -4.52
CA ILE A 19 -11.72 -0.47 -3.41
C ILE A 19 -12.46 0.68 -2.73
N ALA A 20 -11.76 1.79 -2.45
CA ALA A 20 -12.35 2.96 -1.82
C ALA A 20 -13.39 3.62 -2.74
N ARG A 21 -13.04 3.85 -4.01
CA ARG A 21 -13.90 4.50 -5.01
C ARG A 21 -15.17 3.69 -5.29
N ALA A 22 -15.06 2.37 -5.37
CA ALA A 22 -16.20 1.48 -5.60
C ALA A 22 -16.98 1.14 -4.31
N GLY A 23 -16.55 1.63 -3.14
CA GLY A 23 -17.24 1.38 -1.87
C GLY A 23 -17.21 -0.08 -1.41
N ILE A 24 -16.31 -0.90 -1.95
CA ILE A 24 -16.29 -2.37 -1.75
C ILE A 24 -16.23 -2.75 -0.27
N ARG A 25 -15.49 -1.99 0.56
CA ARG A 25 -15.40 -2.22 2.01
C ARG A 25 -16.77 -2.31 2.70
N ARG A 26 -17.77 -1.56 2.23
CA ARG A 26 -19.13 -1.54 2.79
C ARG A 26 -20.01 -2.69 2.30
N LEU A 27 -19.63 -3.33 1.19
CA LEU A 27 -20.36 -4.43 0.59
C LEU A 27 -19.92 -5.80 1.12
N LEU A 28 -18.76 -5.85 1.79
CA LEU A 28 -18.24 -7.10 2.33
C LEU A 28 -19.03 -7.57 3.56
N PRO A 29 -19.19 -8.90 3.73
CA PRO A 29 -19.77 -9.45 4.94
C PRO A 29 -18.87 -9.17 6.14
N ASN A 30 -19.46 -9.06 7.34
CA ASN A 30 -18.73 -8.83 8.59
C ASN A 30 -17.71 -9.93 8.95
N SER A 31 -17.73 -11.07 8.25
CA SER A 31 -16.73 -12.12 8.37
C SER A 31 -15.42 -11.82 7.63
N ILE A 32 -15.37 -10.77 6.78
CA ILE A 32 -14.20 -10.39 5.99
C ILE A 32 -13.74 -8.99 6.38
N GLU A 33 -12.44 -8.86 6.68
CA GLU A 33 -11.77 -7.60 6.96
C GLU A 33 -10.74 -7.33 5.86
N LEU A 34 -10.93 -6.24 5.11
CA LEU A 34 -9.95 -5.77 4.12
C LEU A 34 -8.92 -4.84 4.77
N ILE A 35 -7.65 -5.16 4.58
CA ILE A 35 -6.49 -4.42 5.09
C ILE A 35 -5.70 -3.87 3.90
N SER A 36 -5.26 -2.62 4.00
CA SER A 36 -4.36 -2.02 3.02
C SER A 36 -2.95 -2.06 3.58
N GLY A 37 -2.09 -2.83 2.92
CA GLY A 37 -0.68 -3.00 3.27
C GLY A 37 0.22 -1.95 2.59
N PRO A 38 1.56 -2.12 2.68
CA PRO A 38 2.54 -1.18 2.14
C PRO A 38 2.67 -1.29 0.60
N GLY A 39 1.64 -0.89 -0.14
CA GLY A 39 1.55 -1.04 -1.59
C GLY A 39 2.04 0.14 -2.44
N CYS A 40 2.73 1.09 -1.84
CA CYS A 40 3.19 2.32 -2.48
C CYS A 40 4.72 2.38 -2.42
N PRO A 41 5.45 2.20 -3.53
CA PRO A 41 6.91 2.13 -3.51
C PRO A 41 7.56 3.41 -3.00
N VAL A 42 7.00 4.58 -3.34
CA VAL A 42 7.48 5.88 -2.87
C VAL A 42 7.28 6.04 -1.35
N CYS A 43 6.13 5.58 -0.84
CA CYS A 43 5.79 5.71 0.56
C CYS A 43 6.67 4.86 1.49
N VAL A 44 7.29 3.81 0.96
CA VAL A 44 8.19 2.91 1.69
C VAL A 44 9.67 3.09 1.33
N THR A 45 9.98 4.06 0.46
CA THR A 45 11.37 4.38 0.13
C THR A 45 12.05 4.92 1.39
N SER A 46 13.23 4.37 1.72
CA SER A 46 13.95 4.81 2.91
C SER A 46 14.48 6.23 2.75
N GLN A 47 14.56 6.98 3.85
CA GLN A 47 15.17 8.32 3.83
C GLN A 47 16.63 8.25 3.32
N SER A 48 17.39 7.23 3.73
CA SER A 48 18.77 7.03 3.28
C SER A 48 18.91 6.83 1.78
N ASP A 49 17.95 6.19 1.12
CA ASP A 49 17.97 6.03 -0.33
C ASP A 49 17.73 7.36 -1.05
N ILE A 50 16.83 8.18 -0.51
CA ILE A 50 16.56 9.54 -1.00
C ILE A 50 17.80 10.42 -0.84
N ASP A 51 18.42 10.41 0.34
CA ASP A 51 19.63 11.19 0.62
C ASP A 51 20.78 10.76 -0.31
N ARG A 52 20.96 9.45 -0.51
CA ARG A 52 21.95 8.92 -1.45
C ARG A 52 21.70 9.36 -2.89
N ALA A 53 20.45 9.35 -3.33
CA ALA A 53 20.09 9.84 -4.67
C ALA A 53 20.42 11.33 -4.84
N ILE A 54 20.17 12.14 -3.80
CA ILE A 54 20.51 13.57 -3.78
C ILE A 54 22.03 13.78 -3.87
N GLU A 55 22.83 13.02 -3.11
CA GLU A 55 24.29 13.15 -3.17
C GLU A 55 24.85 12.73 -4.53
N ILE A 56 24.32 11.68 -5.14
CA ILE A 56 24.70 11.28 -6.51
C ILE A 56 24.39 12.40 -7.51
N ALA A 57 23.21 13.01 -7.41
CA ALA A 57 22.79 14.10 -8.32
C ALA A 57 23.66 15.38 -8.20
N ARG A 58 24.47 15.52 -7.14
CA ARG A 58 25.43 16.63 -6.98
C ARG A 58 26.77 16.37 -7.67
N VAL A 59 27.06 15.14 -8.08
CA VAL A 59 28.30 14.80 -8.77
C VAL A 59 28.23 15.32 -10.20
N LYS A 60 29.18 16.19 -10.59
CA LYS A 60 29.23 16.71 -11.97
C LYS A 60 29.52 15.59 -12.96
N ASN A 61 28.80 15.60 -14.09
CA ASN A 61 28.94 14.64 -15.18
C ASN A 61 28.61 13.18 -14.81
N VAL A 62 27.73 13.01 -13.82
CA VAL A 62 27.03 11.75 -13.51
C VAL A 62 25.55 11.94 -13.78
#